data_AF-A0AA51HFW7-F1
#
_entry.id   AF-A0AA51HFW7-F1
#
_cell.length_a   1.000
_cell.length_b   1.000
_cell.length_c   1.000
_cell.angle_alpha   90.00
_cell.angle_beta   90.00
_cell.angle_gamma   90.00
#
_symmetry.space_group_name_H-M   'P 1'
#
loop_
_entity.id
_entity.type
_entity.pdbx_description
1 polymer ?
#
loop_
_entity_poly.entity_id
_entity_poly.type
_entity_poly.pdbx_seq_one_letter_code
_entity_poly.pdbx_strand_id
1 'polypeptide(L)'
;MLLKIHEFAEFSGISTRALHLYDKIGLFCPAKTDETNGYRYYDTEQMLELNTILSFKKVGLPLKDIKEITLSGYSKEIIAKKLLERKNENQKIIDITNFNNEIIDSILLNLNSDSSNKTNEEQEALRLSKLICLENEKLEQYLSQILWL
;
A
#
# COMPACT_ATOMS: atom_id res chain seq x y z
N MET A 1 1.66 -26.43 21.73
CA MET A 1 0.30 -26.83 22.17
C MET A 1 -0.64 -26.56 21.01
N LEU A 2 -1.50 -27.51 20.67
CA LEU A 2 -2.43 -27.35 19.53
C LEU A 2 -3.73 -26.66 19.97
N LEU A 3 -4.10 -25.62 19.22
CA LEU A 3 -5.31 -24.83 19.39
C LEU A 3 -6.24 -25.03 18.19
N LYS A 4 -7.55 -25.08 18.41
CA LYS A 4 -8.52 -25.02 17.31
C LYS A 4 -8.47 -23.64 16.66
N ILE A 5 -8.89 -23.56 15.40
CA ILE A 5 -8.89 -22.28 14.66
C ILE A 5 -9.60 -21.14 15.40
N HIS A 6 -10.67 -21.40 16.15
CA HIS A 6 -11.38 -20.36 16.91
C HIS A 6 -10.56 -19.85 18.12
N GLU A 7 -9.93 -20.76 18.87
CA GLU A 7 -9.04 -20.41 19.99
C GLU A 7 -7.83 -19.63 19.49
N PHE A 8 -7.23 -20.09 18.39
CA PHE A 8 -6.07 -19.43 17.79
C PHE A 8 -6.43 -18.03 17.26
N ALA A 9 -7.60 -17.89 16.63
CA ALA A 9 -8.14 -16.60 16.17
C ALA A 9 -8.34 -15.61 17.33
N GLU A 10 -8.95 -16.07 18.43
CA GLU A 10 -9.17 -15.26 19.63
C GLU A 10 -7.85 -14.80 20.24
N PHE A 11 -6.89 -15.71 20.39
CA PHE A 11 -5.58 -15.39 20.96
C PHE A 11 -4.76 -14.45 20.08
N SER A 12 -4.80 -14.64 18.76
CA SER A 12 -4.04 -13.82 17.80
C SER A 12 -4.72 -12.49 17.42
N GLY A 13 -5.97 -12.28 17.84
CA GLY A 13 -6.73 -11.08 17.52
C GLY A 13 -7.11 -10.94 16.05
N ILE A 14 -7.11 -12.03 15.28
CA ILE A 14 -7.55 -12.04 13.88
C ILE A 14 -8.75 -12.95 13.69
N SER A 15 -9.59 -12.63 12.69
CA SER A 15 -10.77 -13.45 12.42
C SER A 15 -10.40 -14.84 11.89
N THR A 16 -11.22 -15.84 12.22
CA THR A 16 -11.14 -17.19 11.62
C THR A 16 -11.19 -17.16 10.10
N ARG A 17 -11.95 -16.20 9.53
CA ARG A 17 -11.99 -15.94 8.08
C ARG A 17 -10.63 -15.54 7.51
N ALA A 18 -9.85 -14.74 8.24
CA ALA A 18 -8.51 -14.35 7.81
C ALA A 18 -7.56 -15.57 7.84
N LEU A 19 -7.63 -16.40 8.87
CA LEU A 19 -6.85 -17.65 8.95
C LEU A 19 -7.19 -18.60 7.79
N HIS A 20 -8.48 -18.79 7.48
CA HIS A 20 -8.90 -19.58 6.31
C HIS A 20 -8.38 -19.00 4.99
N LEU A 21 -8.37 -17.67 4.86
CA LEU A 21 -7.82 -17.03 3.67
C LEU A 21 -6.32 -17.29 3.55
N TYR A 22 -5.56 -17.15 4.64
CA TYR A 22 -4.12 -17.37 4.65
C TYR A 22 -3.75 -18.82 4.36
N ASP A 23 -4.53 -19.78 4.87
CA ASP A 23 -4.42 -21.19 4.54
C ASP A 23 -4.69 -21.42 3.04
N LYS A 24 -5.80 -20.88 2.51
CA LYS A 24 -6.18 -21.02 1.10
C LYS A 24 -5.12 -20.50 0.13
N ILE A 25 -4.45 -19.39 0.47
CA ILE A 25 -3.37 -18.82 -0.37
C ILE A 25 -2.00 -19.45 -0.08
N GLY A 26 -1.91 -20.37 0.89
CA GLY A 26 -0.67 -21.01 1.32
C GLY A 26 0.33 -20.02 1.94
N LEU A 27 -0.17 -18.99 2.63
CA LEU A 27 0.65 -18.02 3.36
C LEU A 27 0.87 -18.46 4.82
N PHE A 28 -0.15 -19.04 5.44
CA PHE A 28 -0.08 -19.53 6.81
C PHE A 28 -1.02 -20.73 6.98
N CYS A 29 -0.43 -21.91 7.14
CA CYS A 29 -1.14 -23.18 7.14
C CYS A 29 -1.28 -23.75 8.56
N PRO A 30 -2.35 -24.50 8.85
CA PRO A 30 -2.49 -25.19 10.13
C PRO A 30 -1.39 -26.22 10.32
N ALA A 31 -0.88 -26.36 11.54
CA ALA A 31 0.06 -27.44 11.91
C ALA A 31 -0.55 -28.83 11.69
N LYS A 32 -1.87 -28.97 11.87
CA LYS A 32 -2.58 -30.23 11.64
C LYS A 32 -3.99 -29.96 11.13
N THR A 33 -4.41 -30.74 10.13
CA THR A 33 -5.81 -30.85 9.72
C THR A 33 -6.29 -32.26 10.03
N ASP A 34 -7.42 -32.38 10.70
CA ASP A 34 -8.04 -33.67 10.98
C ASP A 34 -8.75 -34.19 9.71
N GLU A 35 -8.33 -35.37 9.25
CA GLU A 35 -8.78 -35.98 8.00
C GLU A 35 -10.25 -36.43 8.05
N THR A 36 -10.79 -36.65 9.25
CA THR A 36 -12.16 -37.19 9.43
C THR A 36 -13.24 -36.11 9.38
N ASN A 37 -12.95 -34.92 9.88
CA ASN A 37 -13.92 -33.85 10.08
C ASN A 37 -13.48 -32.50 9.49
N GLY A 38 -12.25 -32.40 8.96
CA GLY A 38 -11.70 -31.20 8.35
C GLY A 38 -11.35 -30.07 9.33
N TYR A 39 -11.32 -30.34 10.64
CA TYR A 39 -10.95 -29.33 11.64
C TYR A 39 -9.48 -28.98 11.54
N ARG A 40 -9.19 -27.69 11.68
CA ARG A 40 -7.84 -27.12 11.61
C ARG A 40 -7.31 -26.82 13.01
N TYR A 41 -6.07 -27.22 13.23
CA TYR A 41 -5.34 -27.03 14.47
C TYR A 41 -4.04 -26.29 14.19
N TYR A 42 -3.77 -25.29 15.01
CA TYR A 42 -2.57 -24.44 14.94
C TYR A 42 -1.75 -24.65 16.19
N ASP A 43 -0.43 -24.70 16.07
CA ASP A 43 0.43 -24.72 17.25
C ASP A 43 0.62 -23.28 17.78
N THR A 44 0.61 -23.15 19.11
CA THR A 44 1.09 -21.95 19.83
C THR A 44 2.43 -21.42 19.31
N GLU A 45 3.35 -22.27 18.87
CA GLU A 45 4.65 -21.83 18.31
C GLU A 45 4.50 -21.06 16.98
N GLN A 46 3.45 -21.37 16.20
CA GLN A 46 3.14 -20.66 14.96
C GLN A 46 2.66 -19.22 15.21
N MET A 47 2.42 -18.82 16.47
CA MET A 47 2.04 -17.46 16.83
C MET A 47 3.14 -16.44 16.46
N LEU A 48 4.42 -16.81 16.61
CA LEU A 48 5.54 -15.95 16.24
C LEU A 48 5.57 -15.70 14.72
N GLU A 49 5.31 -16.74 13.94
CA GLU A 49 5.22 -16.66 12.49
C GLU A 49 4.05 -15.75 12.07
N LEU A 50 2.86 -15.96 12.65
CA LEU A 50 1.70 -15.14 12.37
C LEU A 50 1.94 -13.67 12.73
N ASN A 51 2.53 -13.39 13.90
CA ASN A 51 2.85 -12.02 14.31
C ASN A 51 3.82 -11.32 13.36
N THR A 52 4.75 -12.08 12.78
CA THR A 52 5.68 -11.57 11.77
C THR A 52 4.94 -11.21 10.47
N ILE A 53 4.08 -12.10 9.99
CA ILE A 53 3.21 -11.86 8.83
C ILE A 53 2.33 -10.61 9.05
N LEU A 54 1.72 -10.48 10.23
CA LEU A 54 0.88 -9.33 10.58
C LEU A 54 1.68 -8.03 10.65
N SER A 55 2.93 -8.09 11.11
CA SER A 55 3.82 -6.92 11.13
C SER A 55 4.13 -6.41 9.72
N PHE A 56 4.46 -7.31 8.78
CA PHE A 56 4.64 -6.93 7.37
C PHE A 56 3.37 -6.36 6.74
N LYS A 57 2.21 -6.94 7.07
CA LYS A 57 0.91 -6.42 6.63
C LYS A 57 0.64 -5.01 7.16
N LYS A 58 1.02 -4.71 8.42
CA LYS A 58 0.89 -3.36 9.02
C LYS A 58 1.76 -2.31 8.32
N VAL A 59 2.94 -2.71 7.84
CA VAL A 59 3.81 -1.85 7.00
C VAL A 59 3.20 -1.60 5.61
N GLY A 60 2.18 -2.39 5.25
CA GLY A 60 1.47 -2.27 3.99
C GLY A 60 2.07 -3.09 2.86
N LEU A 61 2.88 -4.10 3.16
CA LEU A 61 3.33 -5.05 2.14
C LEU A 61 2.13 -5.87 1.62
N PRO A 62 2.01 -6.08 0.30
CA PRO A 62 0.96 -6.92 -0.26
C PRO A 62 1.20 -8.39 0.12
N LEU A 63 0.11 -9.18 0.25
CA LEU A 63 0.19 -10.59 0.67
C LEU A 63 1.11 -11.44 -0.22
N LYS A 64 1.26 -11.08 -1.50
CA LYS A 64 2.16 -11.75 -2.44
C LYS A 64 3.62 -11.61 -2.02
N ASP A 65 4.05 -10.43 -1.60
CA ASP A 65 5.43 -10.18 -1.17
C ASP A 65 5.70 -10.83 0.18
N ILE A 66 4.72 -10.81 1.09
CA ILE A 66 4.83 -11.51 2.38
C ILE A 66 5.00 -13.01 2.13
N LYS A 67 4.26 -13.59 1.19
CA LYS A 67 4.42 -15.00 0.80
C LYS A 67 5.82 -15.29 0.25
N GLU A 68 6.38 -14.41 -0.57
CA GLU A 68 7.75 -14.54 -1.08
C GLU A 68 8.77 -14.51 0.06
N ILE A 69 8.60 -13.62 1.04
CA ILE A 69 9.43 -13.57 2.25
C ILE A 69 9.34 -14.87 3.04
N THR A 70 8.13 -15.39 3.29
CA THR A 70 7.93 -16.65 4.02
C THR A 70 8.56 -17.84 3.28
N LEU A 71 8.38 -17.93 1.96
CA LEU A 71 8.98 -18.99 1.13
C LEU A 71 10.50 -18.93 1.09
N SER A 72 11.09 -17.75 1.25
CA SER A 72 12.54 -17.58 1.34
C SER A 72 13.15 -17.97 2.70
N GLY A 73 12.33 -18.39 3.66
CA GLY A 73 12.78 -18.65 5.03
C GLY A 73 13.19 -17.36 5.75
N TYR A 74 12.52 -16.24 5.47
CA TYR A 74 12.82 -14.94 6.06
C TYR A 74 14.25 -14.44 5.76
N SER A 75 14.70 -14.62 4.51
CA SER A 75 16.00 -14.09 4.07
C SER A 75 16.07 -12.58 4.29
N LYS A 76 17.12 -12.13 4.99
CA LYS A 76 17.35 -10.71 5.29
C LYS A 76 17.44 -9.86 4.03
N GLU A 77 18.03 -10.40 2.96
CA GLU A 77 18.20 -9.71 1.68
C GLU A 77 16.84 -9.46 1.02
N ILE A 78 15.97 -10.47 0.98
CA ILE A 78 14.63 -10.35 0.38
C ILE A 78 13.76 -9.40 1.20
N ILE A 79 13.79 -9.52 2.53
CA ILE A 79 13.06 -8.61 3.43
C ILE A 79 13.50 -7.17 3.20
N ALA A 80 14.81 -6.91 3.21
CA ALA A 80 15.35 -5.57 3.00
C ALA A 80 14.95 -5.00 1.64
N LYS A 81 15.03 -5.80 0.58
CA LYS A 81 14.62 -5.42 -0.77
C LYS A 81 13.14 -5.02 -0.81
N LYS A 82 12.24 -5.87 -0.32
CA LYS A 82 10.78 -5.61 -0.33
C LYS A 82 10.40 -4.39 0.50
N LEU A 83 11.03 -4.20 1.66
CA LEU A 83 10.79 -3.02 2.49
C LEU A 83 11.29 -1.73 1.83
N LEU A 84 12.42 -1.77 1.13
CA LEU A 84 12.94 -0.62 0.39
C LEU A 84 12.04 -0.26 -0.80
N GLU A 85 11.59 -1.27 -1.55
CA GLU A 85 10.62 -1.08 -2.65
C GLU A 85 9.34 -0.41 -2.12
N ARG A 86 8.77 -0.94 -1.03
CA ARG A 86 7.58 -0.37 -0.39
C ARG A 86 7.80 1.06 0.12
N LYS A 87 8.98 1.36 0.67
CA LYS A 87 9.36 2.71 1.11
C LYS A 87 9.40 3.68 -0.06
N ASN A 88 9.99 3.28 -1.18
CA ASN A 88 10.08 4.12 -2.38
C ASN A 88 8.70 4.40 -2.99
N GLU A 89 7.80 3.41 -3.01
CA GLU A 89 6.41 3.60 -3.44
C GLU A 89 5.66 4.60 -2.55
N ASN A 90 5.80 4.48 -1.23
CA ASN A 90 5.22 5.46 -0.30
C ASN A 90 5.75 6.87 -0.54
N GLN A 91 7.04 7.01 -0.84
CA GLN A 91 7.62 8.31 -1.15
C GLN A 91 6.98 8.94 -2.38
N LYS A 92 6.81 8.17 -3.47
CA LYS A 92 6.13 8.65 -4.68
C LYS A 92 4.70 9.15 -4.39
N ILE A 93 3.97 8.44 -3.54
CA ILE A 93 2.61 8.85 -3.14
C ILE A 93 2.65 10.18 -2.37
N ILE A 94 3.62 10.34 -1.46
CA ILE A 94 3.81 11.60 -0.72
C ILE A 94 4.12 12.73 -1.68
N ASP A 95 5.03 12.53 -2.63
CA ASP A 95 5.44 13.55 -3.59
C ASP A 95 4.24 14.01 -4.45
N ILE A 96 3.44 13.07 -4.95
CA ILE A 96 2.20 13.36 -5.69
C ILE A 96 1.20 14.10 -4.81
N THR A 97 1.02 13.68 -3.56
CA THR A 97 0.08 14.29 -2.62
C THR A 97 0.48 15.73 -2.30
N ASN A 98 1.78 15.99 -2.09
CA ASN A 98 2.31 17.33 -1.86
C ASN A 98 2.09 18.23 -3.07
N PHE A 99 2.35 17.73 -4.28
CA PHE A 99 2.09 18.47 -5.51
C PHE A 99 0.59 18.82 -5.67
N ASN A 100 -0.30 17.88 -5.38
CA ASN A 100 -1.74 18.15 -5.40
C ASN A 100 -2.16 19.21 -4.38
N ASN A 101 -1.58 19.20 -3.17
CA ASN A 101 -1.83 20.21 -2.16
C ASN A 101 -1.36 21.60 -2.61
N GLU A 102 -0.18 21.70 -3.25
CA GLU A 102 0.31 22.96 -3.82
C GLU A 102 -0.65 23.52 -4.88
N ILE A 103 -1.20 22.66 -5.75
CA ILE A 103 -2.21 23.07 -6.74
C ILE A 103 -3.46 23.57 -6.02
N ILE A 104 -3.98 22.83 -5.04
CA ILE A 104 -5.17 23.22 -4.27
C ILE A 104 -4.96 24.59 -3.61
N ASP A 105 -3.81 24.80 -2.95
CA ASP A 105 -3.48 26.07 -2.31
C ASP A 105 -3.45 27.22 -3.31
N SER A 106 -2.87 27.00 -4.50
CA SER A 106 -2.87 28.01 -5.57
C SER A 106 -4.29 28.35 -6.05
N ILE A 107 -5.18 27.36 -6.17
CA ILE A 107 -6.58 27.56 -6.54
C ILE A 107 -7.32 28.35 -5.45
N LEU A 108 -7.13 28.00 -4.18
CA LEU A 108 -7.75 28.67 -3.04
C LEU A 108 -7.30 30.14 -2.92
N LEU A 109 -6.02 30.43 -3.15
CA LEU A 109 -5.51 31.81 -3.17
C LEU A 109 -6.18 32.64 -4.26
N ASN A 110 -6.36 32.08 -5.46
CA ASN A 110 -7.02 32.78 -6.57
C ASN A 110 -8.50 33.07 -6.26
N LEU A 111 -9.25 32.09 -5.74
CA LEU A 111 -10.67 32.26 -5.39
C LEU A 111 -10.88 33.35 -4.32
N ASN A 112 -9.94 33.48 -3.37
CA ASN A 112 -10.01 34.53 -2.35
C ASN A 112 -9.61 35.92 -2.87
N SER A 113 -8.90 36.00 -4.00
CA SER A 113 -8.53 37.28 -4.63
C SER A 113 -9.62 37.85 -5.56
N ASP A 114 -10.55 37.02 -6.02
CA ASP A 114 -11.67 37.42 -6.90
C ASP A 114 -12.78 38.22 -6.21
N SER A 115 -12.75 38.37 -4.89
CA SER A 115 -13.68 39.30 -4.21
C SER A 115 -13.37 40.78 -4.50
N SER A 116 -12.26 41.08 -5.18
CA SER A 116 -11.76 42.46 -5.34
C SER A 116 -11.16 42.76 -6.72
N ASN A 117 -11.85 42.49 -7.83
CA ASN A 117 -11.93 43.37 -9.02
C ASN A 117 -12.42 42.64 -10.27
N LYS A 118 -13.60 43.04 -10.76
CA LYS A 118 -14.06 42.79 -12.13
C LYS A 118 -13.11 43.47 -13.13
N THR A 119 -12.35 42.70 -13.89
CA THR A 119 -11.83 42.98 -15.25
C THR A 119 -10.79 41.92 -15.52
N ASN A 120 -11.06 40.81 -16.24
CA ASN A 120 -9.96 39.94 -16.71
C ASN A 120 -10.24 38.73 -17.63
N GLU A 121 -11.25 38.73 -18.51
CA GLU A 121 -11.41 37.59 -19.45
C GLU A 121 -10.13 37.30 -20.28
N GLU A 122 -9.36 38.33 -20.65
CA GLU A 122 -8.09 38.15 -21.35
C GLU A 122 -6.95 37.65 -20.45
N GLN A 123 -6.88 38.06 -19.17
CA GLN A 123 -5.86 37.52 -18.25
C GLN A 123 -6.24 36.14 -17.72
N GLU A 124 -7.52 35.78 -17.66
CA GLU A 124 -8.00 34.42 -17.42
C GLU A 124 -7.64 33.50 -18.58
N ALA A 125 -7.92 33.91 -19.82
CA ALA A 125 -7.53 33.14 -21.01
C ALA A 125 -6.01 32.97 -21.12
N LEU A 126 -5.24 34.03 -20.84
CA LEU A 126 -3.77 33.99 -20.83
C LEU A 126 -3.25 33.11 -19.67
N ARG A 127 -3.91 33.10 -18.51
CA ARG A 127 -3.56 32.23 -17.37
C ARG A 127 -3.86 30.77 -17.65
N LEU A 128 -5.04 30.45 -18.18
CA LEU A 128 -5.43 29.10 -18.55
C LEU A 128 -4.50 28.55 -19.64
N SER A 129 -4.15 29.37 -20.63
CA SER A 129 -3.12 29.05 -21.63
C SER A 129 -1.78 28.69 -20.99
N LYS A 130 -1.31 29.50 -20.02
CA LYS A 130 -0.03 29.26 -19.33
C LYS A 130 -0.06 27.98 -18.48
N LEU A 131 -1.20 27.67 -17.87
CA LEU A 131 -1.40 26.50 -17.02
C LEU A 131 -1.43 25.21 -17.83
N ILE A 132 -2.15 25.21 -18.97
CA ILE A 132 -2.18 24.09 -19.93
C ILE A 132 -0.79 23.83 -20.52
N CYS A 133 -0.04 24.88 -20.86
CA CYS A 133 1.33 24.73 -21.35
C CYS A 133 2.25 24.09 -20.29
N LEU A 134 2.13 24.48 -19.02
CA LEU A 134 2.91 23.92 -17.92
C LEU A 134 2.57 22.45 -17.64
N GLU A 135 1.29 22.08 -17.74
CA GLU A 135 0.86 20.68 -17.61
C GLU A 135 1.36 19.81 -18.77
N ASN A 136 1.30 20.33 -20.00
CA ASN A 136 1.80 19.61 -21.18
C ASN A 136 3.32 19.40 -21.14
N GLU A 137 4.10 20.42 -20.75
CA GLU A 137 5.56 20.33 -20.66
C GLU A 137 6.00 19.32 -19.59
N LYS A 138 5.26 19.23 -18.47
CA LYS A 138 5.47 18.22 -17.44
C LYS A 138 5.07 16.81 -17.89
N LEU A 139 3.96 16.68 -18.62
CA LEU A 139 3.54 15.41 -19.21
C LEU A 139 4.55 14.91 -20.24
N GLU A 140 5.13 15.79 -21.05
CA GLU A 140 6.20 15.44 -22.00
C GLU A 140 7.48 15.00 -21.29
N GLN A 141 7.88 15.67 -20.20
CA GLN A 141 9.00 15.20 -19.37
C GLN A 141 8.72 13.81 -18.76
N TYR A 142 7.49 13.57 -18.32
CA TYR A 142 7.08 12.29 -17.74
C TYR A 142 7.06 11.18 -18.80
N LEU A 143 6.56 11.47 -20.00
CA LEU A 143 6.55 10.54 -21.13
C LEU A 143 7.98 10.25 -21.61
N SER A 144 8.86 11.25 -21.64
CA SER A 144 10.27 11.08 -21.99
C SER A 144 11.02 10.15 -21.02
N GLN A 145 10.70 10.20 -19.73
CA GLN A 145 11.26 9.29 -18.73
C GLN A 145 10.75 7.84 -18.84
N ILE A 146 9.55 7.64 -19.42
CA ILE A 146 8.94 6.32 -19.59
C ILE A 146 9.34 5.67 -20.93
N LEU A 147 9.50 6.47 -22.00
CA LEU A 147 9.83 5.98 -23.35
C LEU A 147 11.33 5.72 -23.61
N TRP A 148 12.22 6.12 -22.69
CA TRP A 148 13.66 5.81 -22.73
C TRP A 148 14.08 4.69 -21.76
N LEU A 149 13.12 3.86 -21.32
CA LEU A 149 13.32 2.52 -20.74
C LEU A 149 12.76 1.47 -21.71
#